data_AF-A0A0W7WD19-F1
#
_entry.id   AF-A0A0W7WD19-F1
#
_cell.length_a   1.000
_cell.length_b   1.000
_cell.length_c   1.000
_cell.angle_alpha   90.00
_cell.angle_beta   90.00
_cell.angle_gamma   90.00
#
_symmetry.space_group_name_H-M   'P 1'
#
loop_
_entity.id
_entity.type
_entity.pdbx_description
1 polymer ?
#
loop_
_entity_poly.entity_id
_entity_poly.type
_entity_poly.pdbx_seq_one_letter_code
_entity_poly.pdbx_strand_id
1 'polypeptide(L)'
;MSDNHAPQEPTQGAVIDAPQVAGVGKKKLSTFLRVSIILLIGLTLASISLLFIGDFEGRFERIFSTFALFAVFVVLTAIDTTRERTNEWYAPVALIANTYILGLLLVVIWMTPYDPFALVLEIFWKSFLVILVTRLVILCCELLLRSGDAEDEAGNRFAFITSALAVLAGILFTAPVGIEAFSLHVPDLYWKIATAVLILTALGLSVTLLLRWANSSEERAAKRQAAVAERVANDAAQAAAAPVAPQAPAQVLSTTTAVPDAEVAQQPAPTQVLLPWPTFADGRPIPARPDGQPDFSVPGAPLPPQV
;
A
#
# COMPACT_ATOMS: atom_id res chain seq x y z
N MET A 1 -48.08 -42.91 -31.92
CA MET A 1 -49.15 -42.04 -32.47
C MET A 1 -50.36 -42.20 -31.57
N SER A 2 -50.49 -41.34 -30.55
CA SER A 2 -51.76 -41.11 -29.85
C SER A 2 -51.70 -39.74 -29.17
N ASP A 3 -52.85 -39.08 -29.24
CA ASP A 3 -53.09 -37.65 -29.15
C ASP A 3 -53.18 -37.06 -27.74
N ASN A 4 -53.22 -35.73 -27.77
CA ASN A 4 -53.39 -34.76 -26.70
C ASN A 4 -54.89 -34.54 -26.33
N HIS A 5 -55.13 -33.79 -25.23
CA HIS A 5 -56.38 -33.23 -24.64
C HIS A 5 -57.05 -34.07 -23.51
N ALA A 6 -56.93 -33.73 -22.21
CA ALA A 6 -57.34 -32.55 -21.40
C ALA A 6 -58.79 -32.68 -20.82
N PRO A 7 -59.27 -31.82 -19.90
CA PRO A 7 -58.87 -31.55 -18.49
C PRO A 7 -60.08 -31.62 -17.51
N GLN A 8 -59.87 -31.57 -16.17
CA GLN A 8 -60.76 -30.91 -15.18
C GLN A 8 -60.25 -30.99 -13.72
N GLU A 9 -60.07 -29.81 -13.09
CA GLU A 9 -59.98 -29.53 -11.63
C GLU A 9 -61.38 -29.69 -10.96
N PRO A 10 -61.65 -29.32 -9.66
CA PRO A 10 -60.82 -28.84 -8.53
C PRO A 10 -61.14 -29.51 -7.17
N THR A 11 -60.32 -29.27 -6.13
CA THR A 11 -60.83 -28.88 -4.79
C THR A 11 -59.71 -28.38 -3.88
N GLN A 12 -59.88 -27.14 -3.42
CA GLN A 12 -59.16 -26.48 -2.33
C GLN A 12 -59.27 -27.27 -1.02
N GLY A 13 -58.13 -27.46 -0.37
CA GLY A 13 -58.05 -27.77 1.06
C GLY A 13 -56.89 -26.97 1.64
N ALA A 14 -57.22 -25.85 2.28
CA ALA A 14 -56.28 -25.00 2.98
C ALA A 14 -55.50 -25.82 4.04
N VAL A 15 -54.18 -25.92 3.88
CA VAL A 15 -53.28 -26.25 4.98
C VAL A 15 -52.47 -25.00 5.29
N ILE A 16 -52.75 -24.51 6.48
CA ILE A 16 -52.21 -23.32 7.13
C ILE A 16 -50.68 -23.36 7.14
N ASP A 17 -50.07 -22.23 6.82
CA ASP A 17 -48.66 -21.90 7.07
C ASP A 17 -48.24 -22.35 8.47
N ALA A 18 -47.49 -23.45 8.55
CA ALA A 18 -46.61 -23.68 9.67
C ALA A 18 -45.34 -22.86 9.42
N PRO A 19 -44.89 -21.99 10.33
CA PRO A 19 -43.63 -21.31 10.16
C PRO A 19 -42.54 -22.38 10.06
N GLN A 20 -42.00 -22.51 8.86
CA GLN A 20 -40.79 -23.26 8.59
C GLN A 20 -39.74 -22.68 9.53
N VAL A 21 -39.49 -23.35 10.65
CA VAL A 21 -38.43 -22.98 11.59
C VAL A 21 -37.17 -23.03 10.77
N ALA A 22 -36.72 -21.85 10.37
CA ALA A 22 -35.53 -21.62 9.57
C ALA A 22 -34.44 -22.49 10.20
N GLY A 23 -33.99 -23.48 9.44
CA GLY A 23 -32.88 -24.32 9.86
C GLY A 23 -31.79 -23.39 10.35
N VAL A 24 -31.47 -23.49 11.63
CA VAL A 24 -30.38 -22.75 12.26
C VAL A 24 -29.16 -23.06 11.41
N GLY A 25 -28.84 -22.16 10.50
CA GLY A 25 -27.70 -22.31 9.62
C GLY A 25 -26.53 -22.56 10.53
N LYS A 26 -25.91 -23.74 10.43
CA LYS A 26 -24.64 -24.03 11.10
C LYS A 26 -23.69 -22.92 10.65
N LYS A 27 -23.54 -21.88 11.48
CA LYS A 27 -22.57 -20.81 11.26
C LYS A 27 -21.24 -21.54 11.16
N LYS A 28 -20.70 -21.68 9.94
CA LYS A 28 -19.37 -22.21 9.73
C LYS A 28 -18.45 -21.32 10.55
N LEU A 29 -17.98 -21.83 11.68
CA LEU A 29 -17.04 -21.12 12.52
C LEU A 29 -15.86 -20.77 11.63
N SER A 30 -15.55 -19.47 11.53
CA SER A 30 -14.42 -18.97 10.74
C SER A 30 -13.18 -19.79 11.07
N THR A 31 -12.40 -20.17 10.05
CA THR A 31 -11.16 -20.95 10.23
C THR A 31 -10.26 -20.33 11.29
N PHE A 32 -10.23 -19.00 11.34
CA PHE A 32 -9.55 -18.23 12.39
C PHE A 32 -10.04 -18.55 13.81
N LEU A 33 -11.36 -18.62 14.03
CA LEU A 33 -11.94 -18.97 15.32
C LEU A 33 -11.61 -20.42 15.73
N ARG A 34 -11.61 -21.36 14.78
CA ARG A 34 -11.21 -22.75 15.06
C ARG A 34 -9.75 -22.86 15.46
N VAL A 35 -8.86 -22.18 14.72
CA VAL A 35 -7.43 -22.17 15.03
C VAL A 35 -7.19 -21.52 16.40
N SER A 36 -7.86 -20.41 16.70
CA SER A 36 -7.78 -19.73 18.00
C SER A 36 -8.27 -20.61 19.15
N ILE A 37 -9.40 -21.32 18.98
CA ILE A 37 -9.92 -22.26 19.98
C ILE A 37 -8.96 -23.43 20.21
N ILE A 38 -8.42 -24.04 19.14
CA ILE A 38 -7.49 -25.18 19.26
C ILE A 38 -6.21 -24.75 19.98
N LEU A 39 -5.69 -23.56 19.67
CA LEU A 39 -4.53 -23.03 20.38
C LEU A 39 -4.80 -22.69 21.83
N LEU A 40 -5.96 -22.12 22.15
CA LEU A 40 -6.32 -21.81 23.52
C LEU A 40 -6.48 -23.09 24.36
N ILE A 41 -7.02 -24.16 23.77
CA ILE A 41 -7.08 -25.49 24.40
C ILE A 41 -5.67 -26.08 24.57
N GLY A 42 -4.83 -26.04 23.55
CA GLY A 42 -3.45 -26.54 23.64
C GLY A 42 -2.62 -25.78 24.69
N LEU A 43 -2.78 -24.46 24.74
CA LEU A 43 -2.16 -23.55 25.70
C LEU A 43 -2.56 -23.89 27.14
N THR A 44 -3.85 -24.07 27.39
CA THR A 44 -4.36 -24.40 28.73
C THR A 44 -3.91 -25.79 29.18
N LEU A 45 -3.99 -26.80 28.32
CA LEU A 45 -3.58 -28.17 28.64
C LEU A 45 -2.08 -28.27 28.94
N ALA A 46 -1.26 -27.59 28.15
CA ALA A 46 0.18 -27.62 28.35
C ALA A 46 0.56 -26.79 29.59
N SER A 47 -0.09 -25.65 29.86
CA SER A 47 0.09 -24.90 31.12
C SER A 47 -0.25 -25.75 32.36
N ILE A 48 -1.35 -26.50 32.32
CA ILE A 48 -1.76 -27.43 33.39
C ILE A 48 -0.75 -28.57 33.54
N SER A 49 -0.31 -29.19 32.45
CA SER A 49 0.65 -30.32 32.49
C SER A 49 2.00 -29.92 33.07
N LEU A 50 2.41 -28.68 32.83
CA LEU A 50 3.72 -28.15 33.23
C LEU A 50 3.76 -27.72 34.70
N LEU A 51 2.62 -27.32 35.27
CA LEU A 51 2.44 -27.11 36.71
C LEU A 51 2.68 -28.39 37.53
N PHE A 52 2.42 -29.55 36.95
CA PHE A 52 2.54 -30.85 37.61
C PHE A 52 3.92 -31.52 37.46
N ILE A 53 4.79 -31.04 36.56
CA ILE A 53 6.03 -31.74 36.17
C ILE A 53 7.35 -31.10 36.69
N GLY A 54 7.35 -29.83 37.12
CA GLY A 54 8.60 -29.04 37.24
C GLY A 54 9.03 -28.63 38.65
N ASP A 55 10.31 -28.84 38.95
CA ASP A 55 11.08 -28.07 39.94
C ASP A 55 11.23 -26.61 39.48
N PHE A 56 11.19 -25.66 40.41
CA PHE A 56 10.81 -24.26 40.17
C PHE A 56 11.91 -23.37 39.56
N GLU A 57 13.14 -23.85 39.41
CA GLU A 57 14.22 -23.04 38.81
C GLU A 57 14.07 -22.90 37.29
N GLY A 58 13.58 -21.73 36.85
CA GLY A 58 13.61 -21.22 35.47
C GLY A 58 12.76 -21.94 34.43
N ARG A 59 12.25 -23.14 34.73
CA ARG A 59 11.43 -23.92 33.79
C ARG A 59 10.08 -23.25 33.53
N PHE A 60 9.42 -22.74 34.57
CA PHE A 60 8.12 -22.06 34.45
C PHE A 60 8.16 -20.88 33.47
N GLU A 61 9.20 -20.04 33.55
CA GLU A 61 9.33 -18.83 32.72
C GLU A 61 9.55 -19.16 31.24
N ARG A 62 10.35 -20.19 30.95
CA ARG A 62 10.59 -20.67 29.57
C ARG A 62 9.33 -21.26 28.95
N ILE A 63 8.56 -21.99 29.75
CA ILE A 63 7.28 -22.58 29.36
C ILE A 63 6.27 -21.48 29.05
N PHE A 64 6.12 -20.51 29.95
CA PHE A 64 5.27 -19.34 29.74
C PHE A 64 5.68 -18.54 28.49
N SER A 65 6.98 -18.37 28.27
CA SER A 65 7.51 -17.69 27.08
C SER A 65 7.23 -18.46 25.79
N THR A 66 7.33 -19.80 25.81
CA THR A 66 6.98 -20.66 24.66
C THR A 66 5.49 -20.55 24.34
N PHE A 67 4.64 -20.45 25.36
CA PHE A 67 3.22 -20.20 25.19
C PHE A 67 2.91 -18.83 24.60
N ALA A 68 3.53 -17.78 25.15
CA ALA A 68 3.41 -16.43 24.60
C ALA A 68 3.89 -16.38 23.14
N LEU A 69 4.99 -17.07 22.82
CA LEU A 69 5.49 -17.24 21.45
C LEU A 69 4.41 -17.83 20.53
N PHE A 70 3.77 -18.93 20.92
CA PHE A 70 2.71 -19.54 20.13
C PHE A 70 1.50 -18.61 19.97
N ALA A 71 1.09 -17.92 21.02
CA ALA A 71 -0.01 -16.94 20.94
C ALA A 71 0.31 -15.81 19.95
N VAL A 72 1.52 -15.25 20.03
CA VAL A 72 2.00 -14.21 19.10
C VAL A 72 2.09 -14.77 17.67
N PHE A 73 2.63 -15.97 17.47
CA PHE A 73 2.70 -16.63 16.17
C PHE A 73 1.32 -16.77 15.52
N VAL A 74 0.29 -17.09 16.29
CA VAL A 74 -1.09 -17.22 15.79
C VAL A 74 -1.67 -15.87 15.41
N VAL A 75 -1.46 -14.85 16.24
CA VAL A 75 -1.88 -13.48 15.93
C VAL A 75 -1.20 -13.01 14.64
N LEU A 76 0.10 -13.23 14.50
CA LEU A 76 0.86 -12.91 13.31
C LEU A 76 0.36 -13.66 12.06
N THR A 77 0.13 -14.97 12.19
CA THR A 77 -0.41 -15.81 11.10
C THR A 77 -1.81 -15.35 10.70
N ALA A 78 -2.64 -14.96 11.67
CA ALA A 78 -3.97 -14.45 11.42
C ALA A 78 -3.93 -13.10 10.69
N ILE A 79 -3.06 -12.19 11.12
CA ILE A 79 -2.84 -10.91 10.43
C ILE A 79 -2.42 -11.17 8.98
N ASP A 80 -1.48 -12.09 8.75
CA ASP A 80 -1.02 -12.46 7.40
C ASP A 80 -2.13 -13.07 6.55
N THR A 81 -3.00 -13.89 7.15
CA THR A 81 -4.15 -14.50 6.46
C THR A 81 -5.21 -13.46 6.11
N THR A 82 -5.54 -12.55 7.03
CA THR A 82 -6.49 -11.45 6.75
C THR A 82 -5.97 -10.47 5.71
N ARG A 83 -4.65 -10.44 5.51
CA ARG A 83 -4.01 -9.58 4.52
C ARG A 83 -4.14 -10.09 3.10
N GLU A 84 -4.81 -11.22 2.83
CA GLU A 84 -5.09 -11.83 1.51
C GLU A 84 -4.93 -10.83 0.35
N ARG A 85 -3.69 -10.65 -0.08
CA ARG A 85 -3.30 -9.82 -1.22
C ARG A 85 -3.21 -10.75 -2.42
N THR A 86 -3.63 -10.24 -3.56
CA THR A 86 -3.75 -10.91 -4.86
C THR A 86 -2.44 -11.45 -5.46
N ASN A 87 -1.33 -11.49 -4.71
CA ASN A 87 -0.02 -11.88 -5.21
C ASN A 87 0.39 -13.25 -4.65
N GLU A 88 0.44 -14.26 -5.53
CA GLU A 88 0.77 -15.66 -5.20
C GLU A 88 2.13 -15.82 -4.51
N TRP A 89 3.06 -14.87 -4.71
CA TRP A 89 4.39 -14.90 -4.12
C TRP A 89 4.42 -14.58 -2.62
N TYR A 90 3.37 -13.94 -2.07
CA TYR A 90 3.35 -13.54 -0.67
C TYR A 90 3.18 -14.73 0.28
N ALA A 91 2.31 -15.69 -0.08
CA ALA A 91 2.02 -16.86 0.73
C ALA A 91 3.28 -17.68 1.11
N PRO A 92 4.17 -18.07 0.18
CA PRO A 92 5.38 -18.82 0.53
C PRO A 92 6.38 -17.98 1.34
N VAL A 93 6.55 -16.68 1.03
CA VAL A 93 7.47 -15.80 1.77
C VAL A 93 7.03 -15.62 3.22
N ALA A 94 5.73 -15.39 3.45
CA ALA A 94 5.16 -15.27 4.79
C ALA A 94 5.32 -16.58 5.59
N LEU A 95 5.11 -17.73 4.95
CA LEU A 95 5.31 -19.03 5.59
C LEU A 95 6.76 -19.27 5.99
N ILE A 96 7.72 -18.98 5.09
CA ILE A 96 9.16 -19.11 5.38
C ILE A 96 9.54 -18.17 6.52
N ALA A 97 9.12 -16.91 6.48
CA ALA A 97 9.42 -15.95 7.52
C ALA A 97 8.81 -16.33 8.88
N ASN A 98 7.56 -16.79 8.91
CA ASN A 98 6.91 -17.24 10.14
C ASN A 98 7.57 -18.50 10.71
N THR A 99 8.00 -19.44 9.85
CA THR A 99 8.76 -20.62 10.26
C THR A 99 10.12 -20.23 10.83
N TYR A 100 10.81 -19.29 10.19
CA TYR A 100 12.10 -18.76 10.65
C TYR A 100 11.99 -18.09 12.03
N ILE A 101 11.01 -17.18 12.21
CA ILE A 101 10.77 -16.52 13.50
C ILE A 101 10.50 -17.55 14.59
N LEU A 102 9.60 -18.51 14.33
CA LEU A 102 9.23 -19.53 15.32
C LEU A 102 10.44 -20.36 15.73
N GLY A 103 11.22 -20.84 14.75
CA GLY A 103 12.42 -21.65 15.02
C GLY A 103 13.47 -20.87 15.81
N LEU A 104 13.78 -19.64 15.41
CA LEU A 104 14.77 -18.81 16.08
C LEU A 104 14.36 -18.46 17.51
N LEU A 105 13.09 -18.09 17.73
CA LEU A 105 12.61 -17.77 19.08
C LEU A 105 12.54 -18.99 19.98
N LEU A 106 12.22 -20.16 19.45
CA LEU A 106 12.27 -21.39 20.22
C LEU A 106 13.70 -21.70 20.69
N VAL A 107 14.70 -21.51 19.82
CA VAL A 107 16.12 -21.63 20.21
C VAL A 107 16.47 -20.61 21.29
N VAL A 108 16.07 -19.35 21.13
CA VAL A 108 16.35 -18.28 22.12
C VAL A 108 15.73 -18.62 23.48
N ILE A 109 14.46 -19.02 23.54
CA ILE A 109 13.78 -19.33 24.81
C ILE A 109 14.48 -20.45 25.59
N TRP A 110 14.96 -21.48 24.89
CA TRP A 110 15.53 -22.66 25.52
C TRP A 110 17.04 -22.56 25.79
N MET A 111 17.77 -21.84 24.94
CA MET A 111 19.22 -21.71 25.05
C MET A 111 19.67 -20.48 25.85
N THR A 112 18.80 -19.48 26.07
CA THR A 112 19.15 -18.31 26.90
C THR A 112 19.46 -18.73 28.34
N PRO A 113 20.63 -18.33 28.91
CA PRO A 113 21.02 -18.67 30.27
C PRO A 113 20.00 -18.15 31.30
N TYR A 114 19.82 -18.89 32.40
CA TYR A 114 18.85 -18.52 33.42
C TYR A 114 19.32 -17.35 34.28
N ASP A 115 18.56 -16.25 34.23
CA ASP A 115 18.69 -15.10 35.14
C ASP A 115 17.37 -14.95 35.92
N PRO A 116 17.35 -15.13 37.26
CA PRO A 116 16.14 -15.12 38.08
C PRO A 116 15.28 -13.85 38.01
N PHE A 117 15.87 -12.71 37.61
CA PHE A 117 15.15 -11.43 37.59
C PHE A 117 14.99 -10.86 36.18
N ALA A 118 15.86 -11.23 35.25
CA ALA A 118 15.86 -10.67 33.90
C ALA A 118 15.39 -11.63 32.81
N LEU A 119 15.28 -12.95 33.05
CA LEU A 119 15.04 -13.93 31.98
C LEU A 119 13.81 -13.60 31.12
N VAL A 120 12.65 -13.38 31.75
CA VAL A 120 11.41 -13.07 31.01
C VAL A 120 11.54 -11.77 30.20
N LEU A 121 12.18 -10.75 30.79
CA LEU A 121 12.37 -9.45 30.15
C LEU A 121 13.37 -9.53 28.98
N GLU A 122 14.45 -10.28 29.16
CA GLU A 122 15.46 -10.52 28.14
C GLU A 122 14.91 -11.32 26.96
N ILE A 123 14.19 -12.42 27.24
CA ILE A 123 13.49 -13.21 26.22
C ILE A 123 12.46 -12.34 25.51
N PHE A 124 11.69 -11.52 26.23
CA PHE A 124 10.71 -10.61 25.64
C PHE A 124 11.37 -9.62 24.69
N TRP A 125 12.45 -8.95 25.11
CA TRP A 125 13.11 -7.94 24.28
C TRP A 125 13.77 -8.55 23.04
N LYS A 126 14.45 -9.69 23.20
CA LYS A 126 15.00 -10.47 22.07
C LYS A 126 13.90 -10.90 21.10
N SER A 127 12.77 -11.36 21.63
CA SER A 127 11.62 -11.79 20.81
C SER A 127 10.99 -10.62 20.06
N PHE A 128 10.80 -9.49 20.73
CA PHE A 128 10.28 -8.27 20.14
C PHE A 128 11.17 -7.77 19.00
N LEU A 129 12.49 -7.72 19.22
CA LEU A 129 13.45 -7.30 18.20
C LEU A 129 13.38 -8.21 16.96
N VAL A 130 13.38 -9.53 17.15
CA VAL A 130 13.32 -10.49 16.05
C VAL A 130 12.05 -10.30 15.23
N ILE A 131 10.90 -10.22 15.89
CA ILE A 131 9.61 -10.02 15.23
C ILE A 131 9.61 -8.68 14.49
N LEU A 132 10.06 -7.60 15.12
CA LEU A 132 10.09 -6.26 14.52
C LEU A 132 10.97 -6.23 13.27
N VAL A 133 12.17 -6.79 13.34
CA VAL A 133 13.09 -6.86 12.20
C VAL A 133 12.51 -7.69 11.07
N THR A 134 12.02 -8.91 11.33
CA THR A 134 11.45 -9.74 10.28
C THR A 134 10.22 -9.09 9.64
N ARG A 135 9.39 -8.40 10.44
CA ARG A 135 8.22 -7.68 9.92
C ARG A 135 8.61 -6.47 9.07
N LEU A 136 9.67 -5.76 9.45
CA LEU A 136 10.24 -4.69 8.63
C LEU A 136 10.76 -5.22 7.28
N VAL A 137 11.41 -6.37 7.28
CA VAL A 137 11.91 -7.03 6.05
C VAL A 137 10.77 -7.39 5.12
N ILE A 138 9.73 -8.06 5.64
CA ILE A 138 8.54 -8.41 4.84
C ILE A 138 7.90 -7.14 4.28
N LEU A 139 7.79 -6.08 5.08
CA LEU A 139 7.27 -4.78 4.63
C LEU A 139 8.12 -4.19 3.50
N CYS A 140 9.44 -4.24 3.59
CA CYS A 140 10.35 -3.77 2.52
C CYS A 140 10.19 -4.62 1.25
N CYS A 141 10.21 -5.95 1.35
CA CYS A 141 9.98 -6.83 0.22
C CYS A 141 8.60 -6.58 -0.43
N GLU A 142 7.56 -6.36 0.38
CA GLU A 142 6.21 -6.07 -0.07
C GLU A 142 6.13 -4.70 -0.78
N LEU A 143 6.78 -3.67 -0.24
CA LEU A 143 6.88 -2.36 -0.89
C LEU A 143 7.57 -2.48 -2.24
N LEU A 144 8.64 -3.27 -2.35
CA LEU A 144 9.39 -3.47 -3.59
C LEU A 144 8.59 -4.29 -4.62
N LEU A 145 7.98 -5.40 -4.21
CA LEU A 145 7.16 -6.25 -5.09
C LEU A 145 5.88 -5.54 -5.56
N ARG A 146 5.29 -4.68 -4.73
CA ARG A 146 4.16 -3.83 -5.14
C ARG A 146 4.59 -2.72 -6.11
N SER A 147 5.88 -2.43 -6.20
CA SER A 147 6.42 -1.35 -7.04
C SER A 147 6.84 -1.80 -8.44
N GLY A 148 6.88 -3.12 -8.72
CA GLY A 148 7.19 -3.65 -10.04
C GLY A 148 6.00 -3.49 -10.99
N ASP A 149 6.15 -2.67 -12.02
CA ASP A 149 5.30 -2.72 -13.21
C ASP A 149 5.79 -3.85 -14.13
N ALA A 150 4.87 -4.59 -14.74
CA ALA A 150 5.19 -5.75 -15.57
C ALA A 150 6.03 -5.39 -16.83
N GLU A 151 6.13 -4.11 -17.17
CA GLU A 151 6.76 -3.64 -18.41
C GLU A 151 8.20 -3.12 -18.24
N ASP A 152 8.70 -2.91 -17.01
CA ASP A 152 10.08 -2.43 -16.76
C ASP A 152 10.99 -3.51 -16.14
N GLU A 153 11.71 -4.20 -17.02
CA GLU A 153 12.67 -5.25 -16.70
C GLU A 153 13.81 -4.76 -15.77
N ALA A 154 14.24 -3.50 -15.90
CA ALA A 154 15.33 -2.95 -15.10
C ALA A 154 14.87 -2.62 -13.67
N GLY A 155 13.69 -2.02 -13.54
CA GLY A 155 13.05 -1.76 -12.25
C GLY A 155 12.80 -3.05 -11.46
N ASN A 156 12.33 -4.10 -12.13
CA ASN A 156 12.07 -5.39 -11.49
C ASN A 156 13.36 -6.07 -10.97
N ARG A 157 14.45 -6.03 -11.75
CA ARG A 157 15.77 -6.56 -11.32
C ARG A 157 16.31 -5.81 -10.10
N PHE A 158 16.19 -4.48 -10.09
CA PHE A 158 16.64 -3.66 -8.98
C PHE A 158 15.80 -3.90 -7.71
N ALA A 159 14.48 -4.04 -7.86
CA ALA A 159 13.57 -4.41 -6.76
C ALA A 159 13.90 -5.80 -6.19
N PHE A 160 14.21 -6.76 -7.05
CA PHE A 160 14.63 -8.10 -6.64
C PHE A 160 15.93 -8.06 -5.83
N ILE A 161 16.99 -7.40 -6.32
CA ILE A 161 18.27 -7.28 -5.61
C ILE A 161 18.08 -6.60 -4.25
N THR A 162 17.30 -5.52 -4.21
CA THR A 162 17.02 -4.79 -2.97
C THR A 162 16.22 -5.65 -1.99
N SER A 163 15.29 -6.48 -2.48
CA SER A 163 14.54 -7.42 -1.64
C SER A 163 15.44 -8.52 -1.05
N ALA A 164 16.39 -9.05 -1.84
CA ALA A 164 17.37 -10.02 -1.38
C ALA A 164 18.30 -9.42 -0.32
N LEU A 165 18.75 -8.18 -0.53
CA LEU A 165 19.54 -7.42 0.46
C LEU A 165 18.75 -7.16 1.74
N ALA A 166 17.45 -6.85 1.64
CA ALA A 166 16.59 -6.66 2.81
C ALA A 166 16.46 -7.94 3.63
N VAL A 167 16.23 -9.09 2.97
CA VAL A 167 16.20 -10.40 3.65
C VAL A 167 17.54 -10.70 4.31
N LEU A 168 18.65 -10.49 3.60
CA LEU A 168 19.98 -10.69 4.13
C LEU A 168 20.26 -9.79 5.35
N ALA A 169 19.90 -8.51 5.27
CA ALA A 169 20.00 -7.57 6.38
C ALA A 169 19.18 -8.04 7.60
N GLY A 170 17.95 -8.51 7.35
CA GLY A 170 17.09 -9.09 8.37
C GLY A 170 17.72 -10.27 9.09
N ILE A 171 18.28 -11.21 8.34
CA ILE A 171 18.98 -12.38 8.89
C ILE A 171 20.23 -11.95 9.66
N LEU A 172 21.02 -11.01 9.12
CA LEU A 172 22.22 -10.50 9.81
C LEU A 172 21.91 -9.74 11.11
N PHE A 173 20.71 -9.17 11.25
CA PHE A 173 20.34 -8.50 12.49
C PHE A 173 19.71 -9.44 13.52
N THR A 174 19.12 -10.55 13.07
CA THR A 174 18.43 -11.52 13.93
C THR A 174 19.31 -12.71 14.32
N ALA A 175 20.30 -13.05 13.51
CA ALA A 175 21.25 -14.14 13.79
C ALA A 175 22.09 -13.94 15.08
N PRO A 176 22.55 -12.73 15.45
CA PRO A 176 23.29 -12.53 16.70
C PRO A 176 22.50 -12.98 17.93
N VAL A 177 21.18 -12.77 17.91
CA VAL A 177 20.28 -13.18 18.99
C VAL A 177 20.33 -14.69 19.23
N GLY A 178 20.41 -15.47 18.15
CA GLY A 178 20.59 -16.92 18.24
C GLY A 178 22.01 -17.32 18.65
N ILE A 179 23.04 -16.65 18.11
CA ILE A 179 24.45 -16.95 18.38
C ILE A 179 24.82 -16.67 19.85
N GLU A 180 24.34 -15.56 20.41
CA GLU A 180 24.50 -15.21 21.83
C GLU A 180 23.86 -16.26 22.75
N ALA A 181 22.80 -16.93 22.30
CA ALA A 181 22.19 -18.02 23.06
C ALA A 181 23.12 -19.25 23.19
N PHE A 182 24.13 -19.38 22.33
CA PHE A 182 25.19 -20.40 22.45
C PHE A 182 26.46 -19.88 23.16
N SER A 183 26.40 -18.69 23.76
CA SER A 183 27.55 -18.03 24.42
C SER A 183 28.75 -17.79 23.48
N LEU A 184 28.48 -17.68 22.17
CA LEU A 184 29.50 -17.36 21.18
C LEU A 184 29.59 -15.85 21.01
N HIS A 185 30.82 -15.32 21.02
CA HIS A 185 31.04 -13.90 20.83
C HIS A 185 30.94 -13.50 19.35
N VAL A 186 30.15 -12.46 19.07
CA VAL A 186 30.00 -11.91 17.72
C VAL A 186 31.07 -10.83 17.49
N PRO A 187 32.01 -11.03 16.56
CA PRO A 187 33.12 -10.08 16.37
C PRO A 187 32.64 -8.76 15.76
N ASP A 188 33.34 -7.66 16.01
CA ASP A 188 33.02 -6.33 15.46
C ASP A 188 32.92 -6.29 13.93
N LEU A 189 33.69 -7.13 13.24
CA LEU A 189 33.62 -7.26 11.78
C LEU A 189 32.21 -7.64 11.31
N TYR A 190 31.52 -8.48 12.08
CA TYR A 190 30.14 -8.86 11.80
C TYR A 190 29.22 -7.64 11.82
N TRP A 191 29.29 -6.83 12.87
CA TRP A 191 28.46 -5.63 13.01
C TRP A 191 28.72 -4.60 11.91
N LYS A 192 29.98 -4.48 11.47
CA LYS A 192 30.35 -3.65 10.31
C LYS A 192 29.70 -4.14 9.02
N ILE A 193 29.73 -5.45 8.77
CA ILE A 193 29.09 -6.06 7.59
C ILE A 193 27.57 -5.90 7.66
N ALA A 194 26.95 -6.20 8.81
CA ALA A 194 25.51 -6.05 9.01
C ALA A 194 25.03 -4.62 8.77
N THR A 195 25.77 -3.65 9.32
CA THR A 195 25.47 -2.23 9.12
C THR A 195 25.67 -1.80 7.67
N ALA A 196 26.73 -2.27 7.00
CA ALA A 196 26.96 -1.97 5.59
C ALA A 196 25.83 -2.51 4.69
N VAL A 197 25.38 -3.75 4.94
CA VAL A 197 24.25 -4.36 4.20
C VAL A 197 22.95 -3.61 4.48
N LEU A 198 22.73 -3.17 5.72
CA LEU A 198 21.56 -2.35 6.09
C LEU A 198 21.55 -1.00 5.36
N ILE A 199 22.69 -0.29 5.34
CA ILE A 199 22.83 0.98 4.62
C ILE A 199 22.62 0.75 3.12
N LEU A 200 23.19 -0.31 2.54
CA LEU A 200 23.00 -0.65 1.13
C LEU A 200 21.53 -0.95 0.81
N THR A 201 20.84 -1.65 1.71
CA THR A 201 19.40 -1.92 1.58
C THR A 201 18.59 -0.64 1.63
N ALA A 202 18.90 0.26 2.59
CA ALA A 202 18.22 1.55 2.73
C ALA A 202 18.45 2.44 1.50
N LEU A 203 19.66 2.43 0.95
CA LEU A 203 20.00 3.11 -0.29
C LEU A 203 19.19 2.54 -1.47
N GLY A 204 19.15 1.22 -1.63
CA GLY A 204 18.36 0.54 -2.66
C GLY A 204 16.88 0.94 -2.56
N LEU A 205 16.29 0.86 -1.36
CA LEU A 205 14.91 1.24 -1.11
C LEU A 205 14.66 2.72 -1.45
N SER A 206 15.55 3.62 -1.02
CA SER A 206 15.45 5.06 -1.28
C SER A 206 15.49 5.36 -2.78
N VAL A 207 16.43 4.75 -3.53
CA VAL A 207 16.55 4.92 -4.97
C VAL A 207 15.30 4.39 -5.69
N THR A 208 14.79 3.21 -5.32
CA THR A 208 13.55 2.67 -5.92
C THR A 208 12.36 3.59 -5.68
N LEU A 209 12.22 4.12 -4.45
CA LEU A 209 11.13 5.02 -4.09
C LEU A 209 11.24 6.37 -4.81
N LEU A 210 12.45 6.92 -4.95
CA LEU A 210 12.68 8.19 -5.66
C LEU A 210 12.39 8.07 -7.15
N LEU A 211 12.92 7.05 -7.82
CA LEU A 211 12.67 6.82 -9.25
C LEU A 211 11.18 6.63 -9.52
N ARG A 212 10.48 5.85 -8.68
CA ARG A 212 9.04 5.65 -8.84
C ARG A 212 8.24 6.92 -8.54
N TRP A 213 8.63 7.69 -7.52
CA TRP A 213 7.97 8.96 -7.23
C TRP A 213 8.12 9.93 -8.40
N ALA A 214 9.32 10.02 -8.99
CA ALA A 214 9.57 10.82 -10.19
C ALA A 214 8.71 10.33 -11.38
N ASN A 215 8.77 9.05 -11.74
CA ASN A 215 8.00 8.49 -12.86
C ASN A 215 6.48 8.64 -12.65
N SER A 216 5.98 8.42 -11.43
CA SER A 216 4.56 8.60 -11.11
C SER A 216 4.10 10.07 -11.17
N SER A 217 5.03 11.03 -11.03
CA SER A 217 4.72 12.44 -11.19
C SER A 217 4.53 12.81 -12.67
N GLU A 218 5.35 12.22 -13.54
CA GLU A 218 5.26 12.36 -15.00
C GLU A 218 4.02 11.65 -15.54
N GLU A 219 3.73 10.44 -15.08
CA GLU A 219 2.53 9.70 -15.51
C GLU A 219 1.23 10.43 -15.10
N ARG A 220 1.21 11.06 -13.91
CA ARG A 220 0.12 11.93 -13.48
C ARG A 220 0.02 13.21 -14.33
N ALA A 221 1.12 13.74 -14.83
CA ALA A 221 1.11 14.86 -15.77
C ALA A 221 0.57 14.44 -17.14
N ALA A 222 1.03 13.29 -17.66
CA ALA A 222 0.59 12.73 -18.94
C ALA A 222 -0.91 12.40 -18.93
N LYS A 223 -1.43 11.76 -17.87
CA LYS A 223 -2.88 11.48 -17.73
C LYS A 223 -3.72 12.76 -17.70
N ARG A 224 -3.24 13.83 -17.07
CA ARG A 224 -3.91 15.13 -17.09
C ARG A 224 -3.93 15.74 -18.49
N GLN A 225 -2.82 15.66 -19.22
CA GLN A 225 -2.75 16.13 -20.60
C GLN A 225 -3.65 15.32 -21.53
N ALA A 226 -3.69 14.00 -21.40
CA ALA A 226 -4.58 13.12 -22.17
C ALA A 226 -6.06 13.43 -21.92
N ALA A 227 -6.46 13.63 -20.66
CA ALA A 227 -7.84 14.00 -20.31
C ALA A 227 -8.25 15.38 -20.86
N VAL A 228 -7.32 16.33 -20.92
CA VAL A 228 -7.56 17.63 -21.56
C VAL A 228 -7.68 17.47 -23.08
N ALA A 229 -6.78 16.70 -23.70
CA ALA A 229 -6.83 16.44 -25.15
C ALA A 229 -8.14 15.73 -25.55
N GLU A 230 -8.62 14.76 -24.76
CA GLU A 230 -9.87 14.07 -24.99
C GLU A 230 -11.09 14.99 -24.84
N ARG A 231 -11.08 15.90 -23.86
CA ARG A 231 -12.13 16.94 -23.72
C ARG A 231 -12.15 17.87 -24.93
N VAL A 232 -10.99 18.36 -25.35
CA VAL A 232 -10.88 19.23 -26.53
C VAL A 232 -11.33 18.51 -27.80
N ALA A 233 -10.99 17.22 -27.95
CA ALA A 233 -11.43 16.42 -29.09
C ALA A 233 -12.95 16.20 -29.09
N ASN A 234 -13.55 15.92 -27.93
CA ASN A 234 -15.00 15.78 -27.80
C ASN A 234 -15.74 17.09 -28.05
N ASP A 235 -15.25 18.22 -27.50
CA ASP A 235 -15.82 19.54 -27.73
C ASP A 235 -15.75 19.94 -29.22
N ALA A 236 -14.62 19.63 -29.89
CA ALA A 236 -14.46 19.87 -31.33
C ALA A 236 -15.40 18.99 -32.20
N ALA A 237 -15.58 17.72 -31.84
CA ALA A 237 -16.52 16.84 -32.52
C ALA A 237 -17.98 17.30 -32.34
N GLN A 238 -18.31 17.84 -31.16
CA GLN A 238 -19.65 18.34 -30.86
C GLN A 238 -19.94 19.68 -31.55
N ALA A 239 -18.92 20.53 -31.72
CA ALA A 239 -19.01 21.75 -32.53
C ALA A 239 -19.17 21.45 -34.04
N ALA A 240 -18.54 20.39 -34.55
CA ALA A 240 -18.67 19.96 -35.95
C ALA A 240 -20.05 19.33 -36.26
N ALA A 241 -20.75 18.82 -35.24
CA ALA A 241 -22.09 18.24 -35.36
C ALA A 241 -23.23 19.25 -35.14
N ALA A 242 -22.94 20.53 -34.86
CA ALA A 242 -23.94 21.56 -34.70
C ALA A 242 -24.66 21.86 -36.03
N PRO A 243 -26.00 21.94 -36.08
CA PRO A 243 -26.72 22.24 -37.31
C PRO A 243 -26.38 23.65 -37.80
N VAL A 244 -25.97 23.78 -39.06
CA VAL A 244 -25.76 25.07 -39.71
C VAL A 244 -27.08 25.84 -39.77
N ALA A 245 -27.23 26.84 -38.91
CA ALA A 245 -28.30 27.83 -39.04
C ALA A 245 -27.97 28.80 -40.20
N PRO A 246 -28.97 29.26 -41.00
CA PRO A 246 -28.71 30.11 -42.16
C PRO A 246 -28.05 31.44 -41.76
N GLN A 247 -26.89 31.71 -42.37
CA GLN A 247 -26.12 32.93 -42.18
C GLN A 247 -26.89 34.15 -42.71
N ALA A 248 -27.10 35.15 -41.85
CA ALA A 248 -27.44 36.51 -42.27
C ALA A 248 -26.16 37.24 -42.75
N PRO A 249 -26.18 37.98 -43.87
CA PRO A 249 -24.99 38.60 -44.44
C PRO A 249 -24.47 39.75 -43.56
N ALA A 250 -23.30 39.55 -42.96
CA ALA A 250 -22.55 40.58 -42.26
C ALA A 250 -21.80 41.45 -43.29
N GLN A 251 -21.98 42.77 -43.16
CA GLN A 251 -21.33 43.79 -43.96
C GLN A 251 -19.81 43.75 -43.78
N VAL A 252 -19.11 43.75 -44.91
CA VAL A 252 -17.65 43.74 -45.02
C VAL A 252 -17.16 45.17 -44.77
N LEU A 253 -16.48 45.42 -43.65
CA LEU A 253 -15.68 46.64 -43.47
C LEU A 253 -14.21 46.27 -43.62
N SER A 254 -13.65 46.60 -44.78
CA SER A 254 -12.24 46.40 -45.10
C SER A 254 -11.38 47.46 -44.42
N THR A 255 -10.45 47.06 -43.56
CA THR A 255 -9.24 47.84 -43.26
C THR A 255 -8.03 46.93 -43.42
N THR A 256 -7.46 46.98 -44.63
CA THR A 256 -6.14 46.45 -44.96
C THR A 256 -5.09 47.37 -44.34
N THR A 257 -4.29 46.87 -43.41
CA THR A 257 -2.97 47.44 -43.12
C THR A 257 -1.94 46.33 -43.33
N ALA A 258 -1.23 46.43 -44.45
CA ALA A 258 -0.09 45.61 -44.78
C ALA A 258 1.04 45.90 -43.80
N VAL A 259 1.62 44.84 -43.23
CA VAL A 259 2.93 44.89 -42.56
C VAL A 259 3.85 43.96 -43.35
N PRO A 260 5.03 44.42 -43.81
CA PRO A 260 5.94 43.61 -44.61
C PRO A 260 6.67 42.56 -43.76
N ASP A 261 6.94 41.42 -44.40
CA ASP A 261 7.94 40.44 -43.99
C ASP A 261 9.28 41.12 -43.70
N ALA A 262 9.74 41.00 -42.46
CA ALA A 262 11.12 41.25 -42.07
C ALA A 262 11.57 40.08 -41.19
N GLU A 263 12.39 39.22 -41.79
CA GLU A 263 13.16 38.18 -41.14
C GLU A 263 14.13 38.80 -40.14
N VAL A 264 13.90 38.57 -38.86
CA VAL A 264 14.85 38.91 -37.78
C VAL A 264 15.05 37.68 -36.90
N ALA A 265 16.22 37.08 -37.03
CA ALA A 265 16.76 36.16 -36.04
C ALA A 265 17.14 36.94 -34.77
N GLN A 266 16.51 36.65 -33.62
CA GLN A 266 17.07 36.89 -32.29
C GLN A 266 16.21 36.33 -31.14
N GLN A 267 16.83 35.41 -30.39
CA GLN A 267 16.84 35.25 -28.93
C GLN A 267 15.51 34.93 -28.18
N PRO A 268 15.46 33.86 -27.35
CA PRO A 268 14.26 33.53 -26.58
C PRO A 268 14.00 34.58 -25.49
N ALA A 269 12.97 35.40 -25.70
CA ALA A 269 12.41 36.27 -24.68
C ALA A 269 11.72 35.43 -23.58
N PRO A 270 11.77 35.86 -22.31
CA PRO A 270 11.11 35.16 -21.22
C PRO A 270 9.61 35.07 -21.51
N THR A 271 9.10 33.85 -21.46
CA THR A 271 7.69 33.54 -21.64
C THR A 271 6.88 34.27 -20.57
N GLN A 272 6.33 35.43 -20.90
CA GLN A 272 5.34 36.09 -20.05
C GLN A 272 4.12 35.17 -20.01
N VAL A 273 3.99 34.46 -18.90
CA VAL A 273 2.80 33.67 -18.57
C VAL A 273 1.62 34.63 -18.61
N LEU A 274 0.80 34.55 -19.65
CA LEU A 274 -0.38 35.39 -19.82
C LEU A 274 -1.39 34.97 -18.75
N LEU A 275 -1.35 35.67 -17.60
CA LEU A 275 -2.28 35.45 -16.51
C LEU A 275 -3.70 35.81 -16.99
N PRO A 276 -4.73 35.04 -16.60
CA PRO A 276 -6.11 35.35 -16.95
C PRO A 276 -6.49 36.73 -16.43
N TRP A 277 -7.22 37.50 -17.25
CA TRP A 277 -7.59 38.88 -16.93
C TRP A 277 -8.43 38.94 -15.64
N PRO A 278 -8.07 39.80 -14.67
CA PRO A 278 -8.78 39.85 -13.40
C PRO A 278 -10.21 40.41 -13.57
N THR A 279 -11.12 39.90 -12.74
CA THR A 279 -12.53 40.28 -12.70
C THR A 279 -12.92 40.80 -11.32
N PHE A 280 -13.97 41.63 -11.26
CA PHE A 280 -14.64 42.01 -10.02
C PHE A 280 -15.33 40.79 -9.39
N ALA A 281 -15.74 40.92 -8.12
CA ALA A 281 -16.50 39.87 -7.42
C ALA A 281 -17.85 39.52 -8.10
N ASP A 282 -18.36 40.40 -8.96
CA ASP A 282 -19.58 40.20 -9.75
C ASP A 282 -19.31 39.63 -11.16
N GLY A 283 -18.06 39.28 -11.48
CA GLY A 283 -17.66 38.66 -12.75
C GLY A 283 -17.40 39.63 -13.90
N ARG A 284 -17.53 40.95 -13.71
CA ARG A 284 -17.19 41.94 -14.75
C ARG A 284 -15.66 42.07 -14.89
N PRO A 285 -15.11 42.25 -16.10
CA PRO A 285 -13.66 42.45 -16.28
C PRO A 285 -13.24 43.83 -15.76
N ILE A 286 -12.04 43.90 -15.17
CA ILE A 286 -11.46 45.17 -14.72
C ILE A 286 -11.06 46.01 -15.94
N PRO A 287 -11.27 47.34 -15.95
CA PRO A 287 -10.82 48.20 -17.03
C PRO A 287 -9.32 48.13 -17.26
N ALA A 288 -8.89 48.19 -18.51
CA ALA A 288 -7.48 48.31 -18.87
C ALA A 288 -7.02 49.77 -18.75
N ARG A 289 -5.83 49.96 -18.20
CA ARG A 289 -5.11 51.24 -18.25
C ARG A 289 -4.52 51.47 -19.65
N PRO A 290 -4.08 52.70 -19.96
CA PRO A 290 -3.41 53.02 -21.23
C PRO A 290 -2.14 52.20 -21.51
N ASP A 291 -1.54 51.60 -20.47
CA ASP A 291 -0.38 50.70 -20.55
C ASP A 291 -0.77 49.23 -20.82
N GLY A 292 -2.07 48.93 -20.97
CA GLY A 292 -2.59 47.58 -21.19
C GLY A 292 -2.69 46.70 -19.93
N GLN A 293 -2.40 47.25 -18.74
CA GLN A 293 -2.51 46.52 -17.47
C GLN A 293 -3.87 46.74 -16.79
N PRO A 294 -4.34 45.80 -15.94
CA PRO A 294 -5.59 45.96 -15.20
C PRO A 294 -5.51 47.10 -14.18
N ASP A 295 -6.54 47.95 -14.14
CA ASP A 295 -6.61 49.05 -13.21
C ASP A 295 -7.16 48.63 -11.83
N PHE A 296 -6.28 48.33 -10.88
CA PHE A 296 -6.68 47.99 -9.51
C PHE A 296 -7.09 49.20 -8.63
N SER A 297 -7.10 50.43 -9.18
CA SER A 297 -7.45 51.63 -8.41
C SER A 297 -8.95 51.89 -8.29
N VAL A 298 -9.78 51.13 -9.02
CA VAL A 298 -11.25 51.28 -9.01
C VAL A 298 -11.88 50.65 -7.75
N PRO A 299 -12.91 51.28 -7.15
CA PRO A 299 -13.61 50.74 -5.99
C PRO A 299 -14.17 49.33 -6.26
N GLY A 300 -13.83 48.37 -5.40
CA GLY A 300 -14.28 46.98 -5.52
C GLY A 300 -13.35 46.06 -6.34
N ALA A 301 -12.22 46.56 -6.85
CA ALA A 301 -11.21 45.71 -7.47
C ALA A 301 -10.55 44.77 -6.44
N PRO A 302 -10.22 43.52 -6.82
CA PRO A 302 -9.41 42.62 -6.00
C PRO A 302 -8.01 43.21 -5.77
N LEU A 303 -7.40 42.88 -4.63
CA LEU A 303 -6.03 43.28 -4.32
C LEU A 303 -5.07 42.75 -5.41
N PRO A 304 -4.08 43.55 -5.86
CA PRO A 304 -3.11 43.10 -6.85
C PRO A 304 -2.34 41.89 -6.30
N PRO A 305 -1.95 40.94 -7.18
CA PRO A 305 -1.10 39.83 -6.77
C PRO A 305 0.20 40.38 -6.18
N GLN A 306 0.46 40.04 -4.91
CA GLN A 306 1.72 40.36 -4.23
C GLN A 306 2.81 39.50 -4.89
N VAL A 307 3.78 40.15 -5.54
CA VAL A 307 4.95 39.51 -6.17
C VAL A 307 6.09 39.49 -5.16
#